data_AF-A0A966SZ96-F1
#
_entry.id   AF-A0A966SZ96-F1
#
_cell.length_a   1.000
_cell.length_b   1.000
_cell.length_c   1.000
_cell.angle_alpha   90.00
_cell.angle_beta   90.00
_cell.angle_gamma   90.00
#
_symmetry.space_group_name_H-M   'P 1'
#
loop_
_entity.id
_entity.type
_entity.pdbx_description
1 polymer ?
#
loop_
_entity_poly.entity_id
_entity_poly.type
_entity_poly.pdbx_seq_one_letter_code
_entity_poly.pdbx_strand_id
1 'polypeptide(L)'
;MRILDAGCGTGVSTDYLAHLNPGAEILAVDISPGTLEVARERLRRSGGGAQARVRIENRSLLELQGEGPFDYINSVGVLHHLREPEAGLRALAALLKPGALLHLFLYADGGRWEIHRTQRALTALAVGTGEPGLRLGRQLLAELPEHNRLRRHHEQRWALDCAADANFADMYLHPQETSYNLERLMAFVASADLQFAGFSNPQVWDPARLLQGELLERAQALPPLQRWQLVEDLDPDISHFEFFLARAPLTQHRWDDDRALLAASGVRNRCLWGWPGQALLDSDMAPLDLSSEGLALMQALEQAPCGTALGALPLGWPEGQMALVARQLLDQRVLLLEPRQGSAA
;
A
#
# COMPACT_ATOMS: atom_id res chain seq x y z
N MET A 1 15.34 6.81 10.32
CA MET A 1 14.39 7.08 9.22
C MET A 1 13.32 8.05 9.73
N ARG A 2 12.89 9.01 8.91
CA ARG A 2 11.81 9.97 9.18
C ARG A 2 10.60 9.61 8.33
N ILE A 3 9.45 9.40 8.96
CA ILE A 3 8.19 8.99 8.33
C ILE A 3 7.13 10.08 8.56
N LEU A 4 6.33 10.37 7.54
CA LEU A 4 5.08 11.12 7.68
C LEU A 4 3.89 10.17 7.49
N ASP A 5 2.96 10.15 8.43
CA ASP A 5 1.62 9.58 8.25
C ASP A 5 0.62 10.73 8.09
N ALA A 6 0.32 11.07 6.83
CA ALA A 6 -0.50 12.22 6.47
C ALA A 6 -1.98 11.81 6.40
N GLY A 7 -2.79 12.33 7.33
CA GLY A 7 -4.18 11.90 7.55
C GLY A 7 -4.24 10.60 8.34
N CYS A 8 -3.58 10.56 9.50
CA CYS A 8 -3.41 9.35 10.29
C CYS A 8 -4.71 8.81 10.92
N GLY A 9 -5.79 9.59 10.91
CA GLY A 9 -7.09 9.21 11.44
C GLY A 9 -6.98 8.68 12.88
N THR A 10 -7.51 7.48 13.12
CA THR A 10 -7.48 6.80 14.43
C THR A 10 -6.15 6.12 14.76
N GLY A 11 -5.09 6.41 13.99
CA GLY A 11 -3.71 6.00 14.25
C GLY A 11 -3.39 4.55 13.91
N VAL A 12 -4.23 3.87 13.12
CA VAL A 12 -4.02 2.46 12.71
C VAL A 12 -2.68 2.31 11.98
N SER A 13 -2.49 3.07 10.89
CA SER A 13 -1.23 3.07 10.14
C SER A 13 -0.06 3.57 10.97
N THR A 14 -0.24 4.64 11.75
CA THR A 14 0.80 5.16 12.66
C THR A 14 1.32 4.08 13.62
N ASP A 15 0.44 3.26 14.18
CA ASP A 15 0.79 2.19 15.10
C ASP A 15 1.64 1.11 14.41
N TYR A 16 1.20 0.63 13.24
CA TYR A 16 2.00 -0.33 12.45
C TYR A 16 3.35 0.25 12.03
N LEU A 17 3.40 1.51 11.60
CA LEU A 17 4.63 2.19 11.22
C LEU A 17 5.61 2.28 12.40
N ALA A 18 5.11 2.53 13.62
CA ALA A 18 5.94 2.58 14.82
C ALA A 18 6.56 1.20 15.15
N HIS A 19 5.76 0.14 15.13
CA HIS A 19 6.22 -1.21 15.46
C HIS A 19 7.14 -1.82 14.39
N LEU A 20 6.86 -1.56 13.11
CA LEU A 20 7.65 -2.09 12.00
C LEU A 20 8.95 -1.32 11.77
N ASN A 21 9.08 -0.11 12.32
CA ASN A 21 10.27 0.73 12.16
C ASN A 21 10.81 1.22 13.51
N PRO A 22 11.35 0.32 14.36
CA PRO A 22 11.95 0.71 15.62
C PRO A 22 13.04 1.78 15.44
N GLY A 23 13.00 2.83 16.27
CA GLY A 23 13.90 3.98 16.22
C GLY A 23 13.54 5.04 15.16
N ALA A 24 12.46 4.86 14.40
CA ALA A 24 12.01 5.88 13.46
C ALA A 24 11.48 7.15 14.16
N GLU A 25 11.56 8.27 13.46
CA GLU A 25 10.88 9.52 13.82
C GLU A 25 9.63 9.65 12.97
N ILE A 26 8.46 9.65 13.60
CA ILE A 26 7.17 9.62 12.91
C ILE A 26 6.41 10.91 13.25
N LEU A 27 6.08 11.68 12.21
CA LEU A 27 5.07 12.73 12.30
C LEU A 27 3.75 12.17 11.79
N ALA A 28 2.73 12.11 12.64
CA ALA A 28 1.37 11.72 12.28
C ALA A 28 0.46 12.94 12.42
N VAL A 29 -0.27 13.29 11.35
CA VAL A 29 -1.16 14.46 11.36
C VAL A 29 -2.56 14.10 10.90
N ASP A 30 -3.55 14.74 11.51
CA ASP A 30 -4.95 14.68 11.07
C ASP A 30 -5.68 15.97 11.44
N ILE A 31 -6.74 16.32 10.70
CA ILE A 31 -7.53 17.52 10.99
C ILE A 31 -8.58 17.29 12.08
N SER A 32 -8.94 16.03 12.38
CA SER A 32 -9.97 15.70 13.36
C SER A 32 -9.38 15.50 14.76
N PRO A 33 -9.67 16.37 15.74
CA PRO A 33 -9.11 16.21 17.09
C PRO A 33 -9.57 14.92 17.77
N GLY A 34 -10.82 14.47 17.52
CA GLY A 34 -11.38 13.27 18.13
C GLY A 34 -10.71 11.97 17.65
N THR A 35 -10.34 11.88 16.37
CA THR A 35 -9.61 10.70 15.86
C THR A 35 -8.19 10.65 16.42
N LEU A 36 -7.56 11.81 16.63
CA LEU A 36 -6.23 11.90 17.22
C LEU A 36 -6.18 11.47 18.69
N GLU A 37 -7.25 11.66 19.46
CA GLU A 37 -7.35 11.09 20.81
C GLU A 37 -7.34 9.56 20.76
N VAL A 38 -8.08 8.96 19.82
CA VAL A 38 -8.05 7.51 19.58
C VAL A 38 -6.67 7.05 19.12
N ALA A 39 -6.02 7.80 18.23
CA ALA A 39 -4.67 7.48 17.76
C ALA A 39 -3.64 7.45 18.90
N ARG A 40 -3.67 8.47 19.79
CA ARG A 40 -2.81 8.51 20.98
C ARG A 40 -3.07 7.34 21.91
N GLU A 41 -4.33 7.02 22.17
CA GLU A 41 -4.68 5.89 23.04
C GLU A 41 -4.29 4.54 22.42
N ARG A 42 -4.47 4.36 21.11
CA ARG A 42 -4.03 3.16 20.38
C ARG A 42 -2.51 2.96 20.55
N LEU A 43 -1.73 3.99 20.24
CA LEU A 43 -0.27 3.94 20.33
C LEU A 43 0.20 3.69 21.78
N ARG A 44 -0.49 4.26 22.77
CA ARG A 44 -0.21 4.01 24.19
C ARG A 44 -0.48 2.57 24.59
N ARG A 45 -1.61 1.99 24.15
CA ARG A 45 -2.01 0.61 24.49
C ARG A 45 -1.15 -0.44 23.80
N SER A 46 -0.77 -0.21 22.55
CA SER A 46 0.08 -1.13 21.77
C SER A 46 1.55 -1.08 22.20
N GLY A 47 1.97 0.00 22.88
CA GLY A 47 3.37 0.26 23.20
C GLY A 47 4.18 0.82 22.03
N GLY A 48 3.55 1.26 20.94
CA GLY A 48 4.25 1.76 19.75
C GLY A 48 5.14 2.98 20.03
N GLY A 49 4.78 3.82 21.02
CA GLY A 49 5.62 4.95 21.45
C GLY A 49 6.94 4.55 22.11
N ALA A 50 7.10 3.30 22.52
CA ALA A 50 8.38 2.75 22.98
C ALA A 50 9.25 2.24 21.80
N GLN A 51 8.62 1.95 20.66
CA GLN A 51 9.32 1.48 19.46
C GLN A 51 9.86 2.64 18.63
N ALA A 52 9.09 3.72 18.47
CA ALA A 52 9.44 4.87 17.63
C ALA A 52 9.15 6.22 18.31
N ARG A 53 9.81 7.28 17.85
CA ARG A 53 9.56 8.67 18.29
C ARG A 53 8.38 9.23 17.52
N VAL A 54 7.16 9.09 18.06
CA VAL A 54 5.93 9.52 17.38
C VAL A 54 5.44 10.88 17.90
N ARG A 55 5.24 11.84 17.00
CA ARG A 55 4.57 13.13 17.25
C ARG A 55 3.22 13.13 16.53
N ILE A 56 2.13 13.32 17.28
CA ILE A 56 0.75 13.33 16.77
C ILE A 56 0.16 14.74 16.86
N GLU A 57 -0.14 15.36 15.71
CA GLU A 57 -0.57 16.76 15.63
C GLU A 57 -1.92 16.95 14.93
N ASN A 58 -2.70 17.93 15.44
CA ASN A 58 -3.93 18.36 14.79
C ASN A 58 -3.63 19.45 13.75
N ARG A 59 -3.33 19.03 12.52
CA ARG A 59 -2.88 19.92 11.43
C ARG A 59 -3.33 19.39 10.08
N SER A 60 -3.50 20.29 9.12
CA SER A 60 -3.69 19.92 7.72
C SER A 60 -2.36 19.45 7.10
N LEU A 61 -2.41 18.44 6.23
CA LEU A 61 -1.25 18.02 5.44
C LEU A 61 -0.73 19.14 4.52
N LEU A 62 -1.58 20.13 4.21
CA LEU A 62 -1.23 21.30 3.39
C LEU A 62 -0.42 22.35 4.16
N GLU A 63 -0.27 22.20 5.47
CA GLU A 63 0.40 23.14 6.37
C GLU A 63 1.74 22.61 6.89
N LEU A 64 2.30 21.59 6.23
CA LEU A 64 3.51 20.89 6.67
C LEU A 64 4.80 21.43 6.02
N GLN A 65 4.79 22.64 5.46
CA GLN A 65 5.99 23.24 4.90
C GLN A 65 7.10 23.29 5.97
N GLY A 66 8.29 22.80 5.63
CA GLY A 66 9.45 22.78 6.53
C GLY A 66 9.54 21.57 7.48
N GLU A 67 8.53 20.69 7.54
CA GLU A 67 8.60 19.45 8.34
C GLU A 67 9.46 18.36 7.66
N GLY A 68 9.54 18.40 6.33
CA GLY A 68 10.34 17.50 5.51
C GLY A 68 11.86 17.77 5.60
N PRO A 69 12.67 17.05 4.81
CA PRO A 69 12.24 15.96 3.94
C PRO A 69 12.12 14.62 4.71
N PHE A 70 11.19 13.77 4.27
CA PHE A 70 10.88 12.44 4.82
C PHE A 70 11.47 11.34 3.94
N ASP A 71 11.85 10.23 4.58
CA ASP A 71 12.31 9.00 3.91
C ASP A 71 11.14 8.17 3.38
N TYR A 72 9.97 8.33 3.98
CA TYR A 72 8.74 7.65 3.59
C TYR A 72 7.52 8.49 3.99
N ILE A 73 6.51 8.53 3.13
CA ILE A 73 5.22 9.14 3.43
C ILE A 73 4.13 8.08 3.23
N ASN A 74 3.25 7.94 4.21
CA ASN A 74 2.01 7.17 4.12
C ASN A 74 0.83 8.14 4.05
N SER A 75 -0.08 7.94 3.09
CA SER A 75 -1.32 8.72 2.96
C SER A 75 -2.43 7.83 2.42
N VAL A 76 -3.09 7.11 3.32
CA VAL A 76 -4.09 6.08 3.00
C VAL A 76 -5.49 6.59 3.32
N GLY A 77 -6.39 6.68 2.33
CA GLY A 77 -7.77 7.11 2.60
C GLY A 77 -7.94 8.63 2.74
N VAL A 78 -7.08 9.43 2.10
CA VAL A 78 -6.98 10.87 2.41
C VAL A 78 -7.18 11.77 1.19
N LEU A 79 -6.29 11.69 0.20
CA LEU A 79 -6.21 12.71 -0.87
C LEU A 79 -7.50 12.85 -1.69
N HIS A 80 -8.30 11.78 -1.83
CA HIS A 80 -9.57 11.83 -2.56
C HIS A 80 -10.70 12.58 -1.84
N HIS A 81 -10.56 12.86 -0.54
CA HIS A 81 -11.51 13.68 0.22
C HIS A 81 -11.16 15.17 0.19
N LEU A 82 -10.02 15.55 -0.39
CA LEU A 82 -9.64 16.96 -0.52
C LEU A 82 -10.50 17.63 -1.58
N ARG A 83 -10.69 18.95 -1.41
CA ARG A 83 -11.29 19.81 -2.44
C ARG A 83 -10.42 19.87 -3.71
N GLU A 84 -9.11 19.87 -3.53
CA GLU A 84 -8.11 19.90 -4.60
C GLU A 84 -7.07 18.78 -4.35
N PRO A 85 -7.36 17.53 -4.74
CA PRO A 85 -6.48 16.38 -4.50
C PRO A 85 -5.05 16.60 -5.00
N GLU A 86 -4.88 17.20 -6.18
CA GLU A 86 -3.57 17.43 -6.81
C GLU A 86 -2.72 18.42 -5.99
N ALA A 87 -3.35 19.38 -5.30
CA ALA A 87 -2.64 20.27 -4.38
C ALA A 87 -2.08 19.50 -3.18
N GLY A 88 -2.87 18.55 -2.65
CA GLY A 88 -2.40 17.63 -1.61
C GLY A 88 -1.24 16.75 -2.07
N LEU A 89 -1.33 16.16 -3.27
CA LEU A 89 -0.25 15.36 -3.84
C LEU A 89 1.05 16.16 -3.99
N ARG A 90 0.97 17.37 -4.56
CA ARG A 90 2.14 18.25 -4.70
C ARG A 90 2.74 18.65 -3.35
N ALA A 91 1.91 18.92 -2.34
CA ALA A 91 2.37 19.22 -0.98
C ALA A 91 3.17 18.05 -0.39
N LEU A 92 2.66 16.81 -0.50
CA LEU A 92 3.38 15.62 -0.05
C LEU A 92 4.66 15.36 -0.87
N ALA A 93 4.60 15.52 -2.19
CA ALA A 93 5.75 15.34 -3.08
C ALA A 93 6.93 16.27 -2.74
N ALA A 94 6.64 17.50 -2.29
CA ALA A 94 7.65 18.47 -1.87
C ALA A 94 8.33 18.11 -0.54
N LEU A 95 7.74 17.21 0.24
CA LEU A 95 8.26 16.76 1.53
C LEU A 95 9.05 15.46 1.43
N LEU A 96 9.14 14.82 0.25
CA LEU A 96 9.94 13.60 0.06
C LEU A 96 11.42 13.92 -0.15
N LYS A 97 12.30 13.10 0.42
CA LYS A 97 13.70 13.03 -0.02
C LYS A 97 13.77 12.47 -1.45
N PRO A 98 14.80 12.81 -2.24
CA PRO A 98 15.11 12.07 -3.46
C PRO A 98 15.25 10.57 -3.18
N GLY A 99 14.63 9.71 -3.99
CA GLY A 99 14.59 8.26 -3.83
C GLY A 99 13.57 7.74 -2.80
N ALA A 100 12.91 8.62 -2.04
CA ALA A 100 11.92 8.21 -1.04
C ALA A 100 10.58 7.79 -1.68
N LEU A 101 9.84 6.94 -0.96
CA LEU A 101 8.55 6.43 -1.38
C LEU A 101 7.38 7.15 -0.69
N LEU A 102 6.30 7.32 -1.44
CA LEU A 102 4.99 7.77 -0.98
C LEU A 102 3.98 6.66 -1.27
N HIS A 103 3.36 6.14 -0.22
CA HIS A 103 2.28 5.17 -0.30
C HIS A 103 0.92 5.85 -0.29
N LEU A 104 0.07 5.50 -1.25
CA LEU A 104 -1.25 6.08 -1.45
C LEU A 104 -2.32 5.01 -1.56
N PHE A 105 -3.47 5.31 -0.97
CA PHE A 105 -4.74 4.61 -1.21
C PHE A 105 -5.77 5.61 -1.71
N LEU A 106 -6.37 5.34 -2.87
CA LEU A 106 -7.40 6.17 -3.50
C LEU A 106 -8.57 5.32 -3.97
N TYR A 107 -9.79 5.87 -3.93
CA TYR A 107 -10.97 5.19 -4.42
C TYR A 107 -10.98 4.98 -5.93
N ALA A 108 -11.41 3.79 -6.35
CA ALA A 108 -11.54 3.43 -7.76
C ALA A 108 -13.01 3.52 -8.22
N ASP A 109 -13.23 4.07 -9.41
CA ASP A 109 -14.54 4.23 -10.04
C ASP A 109 -15.22 2.87 -10.25
N GLY A 110 -14.43 1.87 -10.69
CA GLY A 110 -14.86 0.51 -11.02
C GLY A 110 -15.67 -0.12 -9.90
N GLY A 111 -15.04 -0.44 -8.76
CA GLY A 111 -15.72 -1.11 -7.63
C GLY A 111 -16.55 -0.23 -6.72
N ARG A 112 -16.72 1.06 -7.05
CA ARG A 112 -17.57 1.99 -6.29
C ARG A 112 -18.76 2.50 -7.09
N TRP A 113 -18.98 2.04 -8.32
CA TRP A 113 -20.05 2.56 -9.16
C TRP A 113 -21.44 2.42 -8.50
N GLU A 114 -21.76 1.31 -7.80
CA GLU A 114 -23.02 1.20 -7.04
C GLU A 114 -23.10 2.24 -5.91
N ILE A 115 -22.00 2.47 -5.22
CA ILE A 115 -21.91 3.46 -4.13
C ILE A 115 -22.21 4.85 -4.69
N HIS A 116 -21.57 5.23 -5.80
CA HIS A 116 -21.83 6.50 -6.47
C HIS A 116 -23.29 6.63 -6.92
N ARG A 117 -23.94 5.54 -7.36
CA ARG A 117 -25.38 5.58 -7.67
C ARG A 117 -26.23 5.85 -6.44
N THR A 118 -25.94 5.18 -5.33
CA THR A 118 -26.63 5.37 -4.06
C THR A 118 -26.44 6.79 -3.53
N GLN A 119 -25.20 7.32 -3.53
CA GLN A 119 -24.88 8.70 -3.13
C GLN A 119 -25.68 9.73 -3.94
N ARG A 120 -25.76 9.57 -5.27
CA ARG A 120 -26.58 10.46 -6.13
C ARG A 120 -28.07 10.38 -5.80
N ALA A 121 -28.60 9.19 -5.53
CA ALA A 121 -30.00 9.02 -5.14
C ALA A 121 -30.30 9.71 -3.80
N LEU A 122 -29.44 9.50 -2.80
CA LEU A 122 -29.56 10.15 -1.48
C LEU A 122 -29.47 11.67 -1.59
N THR A 123 -28.58 12.18 -2.45
CA THR A 123 -28.45 13.62 -2.74
C THR A 123 -29.73 14.17 -3.38
N ALA A 124 -30.27 13.48 -4.39
CA ALA A 124 -31.51 13.89 -5.06
C ALA A 124 -32.73 13.90 -4.11
N LEU A 125 -32.72 13.02 -3.11
CA LEU A 125 -33.73 12.95 -2.05
C LEU A 125 -33.49 13.94 -0.90
N ALA A 126 -32.45 14.77 -0.98
CA ALA A 126 -32.05 15.72 0.06
C ALA A 126 -31.88 15.07 1.45
N VAL A 127 -31.35 13.84 1.49
CA VAL A 127 -31.17 13.06 2.74
C VAL A 127 -30.22 13.75 3.72
N GLY A 128 -29.19 14.44 3.21
CA GLY A 128 -28.20 15.14 4.03
C GLY A 128 -27.30 14.19 4.83
N THR A 129 -26.70 14.70 5.90
CA THR A 129 -25.75 13.97 6.76
C THR A 129 -26.27 13.90 8.20
N GLY A 130 -25.48 13.31 9.11
CA GLY A 130 -25.84 13.15 10.52
C GLY A 130 -26.92 12.08 10.75
N GLU A 131 -27.56 12.13 11.91
CA GLU A 131 -28.53 11.11 12.34
C GLU A 131 -29.72 10.93 11.37
N PRO A 132 -30.36 11.99 10.83
CA PRO A 132 -31.41 11.82 9.82
C PRO A 132 -30.88 11.17 8.54
N GLY A 133 -29.67 11.57 8.11
CA GLY A 133 -29.00 11.03 6.94
C GLY A 133 -28.73 9.54 7.07
N LEU A 134 -28.18 9.13 8.21
CA LEU A 134 -27.93 7.71 8.55
C LEU A 134 -29.22 6.89 8.51
N ARG A 135 -30.26 7.36 9.19
CA ARG A 135 -31.55 6.67 9.24
C ARG A 135 -32.15 6.49 7.85
N LEU A 136 -32.22 7.57 7.07
CA LEU A 136 -32.82 7.54 5.73
C LEU A 136 -31.96 6.76 4.73
N GLY A 137 -30.63 6.87 4.81
CA GLY A 137 -29.71 6.11 3.96
C GLY A 137 -29.82 4.60 4.17
N ARG A 138 -29.84 4.17 5.44
CA ARG A 138 -30.07 2.76 5.80
C ARG A 138 -31.46 2.30 5.38
N GLN A 139 -32.48 3.14 5.59
CA GLN A 139 -33.86 2.86 5.16
C GLN A 139 -33.94 2.64 3.65
N LEU A 140 -33.32 3.51 2.84
CA LEU A 140 -33.30 3.36 1.38
C LEU A 140 -32.76 1.98 0.98
N LEU A 141 -31.60 1.58 1.49
CA LEU A 141 -30.99 0.30 1.12
C LEU A 141 -31.80 -0.90 1.60
N ALA A 142 -32.43 -0.81 2.77
CA ALA A 142 -33.25 -1.88 3.34
C ALA A 142 -34.61 -2.06 2.62
N GLU A 143 -35.22 -0.97 2.15
CA GLU A 143 -36.55 -0.98 1.54
C GLU A 143 -36.53 -1.17 0.01
N LEU A 144 -35.37 -1.05 -0.64
CA LEU A 144 -35.22 -1.43 -2.04
C LEU A 144 -35.67 -2.89 -2.26
N PRO A 145 -36.28 -3.23 -3.41
CA PRO A 145 -36.66 -4.61 -3.71
C PRO A 145 -35.48 -5.58 -3.55
N GLU A 146 -35.72 -6.78 -3.05
CA GLU A 146 -34.64 -7.76 -2.76
C GLU A 146 -33.77 -8.11 -3.98
N HIS A 147 -34.32 -8.03 -5.19
CA HIS A 147 -33.59 -8.26 -6.44
C HIS A 147 -32.83 -7.03 -6.95
N ASN A 148 -32.98 -5.87 -6.29
CA ASN A 148 -32.28 -4.66 -6.66
C ASN A 148 -30.77 -4.81 -6.43
N ARG A 149 -29.99 -4.51 -7.47
CA ARG A 149 -28.53 -4.69 -7.45
C ARG A 149 -27.83 -3.87 -6.35
N LEU A 150 -28.28 -2.64 -6.06
CA LEU A 150 -27.66 -1.79 -5.05
C LEU A 150 -27.84 -2.38 -3.64
N ARG A 151 -29.05 -2.86 -3.33
CA ARG A 151 -29.34 -3.54 -2.07
C ARG A 151 -28.53 -4.82 -1.93
N ARG A 152 -28.59 -5.71 -2.93
CA ARG A 152 -27.85 -6.98 -2.90
C ARG A 152 -26.35 -6.77 -2.72
N HIS A 153 -25.77 -5.84 -3.49
CA HIS A 153 -24.35 -5.58 -3.40
C HIS A 153 -23.96 -4.99 -2.03
N HIS A 154 -24.77 -4.08 -1.47
CA HIS A 154 -24.56 -3.60 -0.10
C HIS A 154 -24.60 -4.75 0.92
N GLU A 155 -25.64 -5.58 0.88
CA GLU A 155 -25.81 -6.70 1.82
C GLU A 155 -24.66 -7.72 1.72
N GLN A 156 -24.19 -8.02 0.51
CA GLN A 156 -23.18 -9.04 0.26
C GLN A 156 -21.75 -8.56 0.52
N ARG A 157 -21.46 -7.30 0.22
CA ARG A 157 -20.09 -6.77 0.21
C ARG A 157 -19.83 -5.76 1.33
N TRP A 158 -20.76 -4.84 1.57
CA TRP A 158 -20.51 -3.65 2.38
C TRP A 158 -21.21 -3.66 3.75
N ALA A 159 -22.08 -4.63 4.02
CA ALA A 159 -22.88 -4.67 5.24
C ALA A 159 -22.02 -4.72 6.51
N LEU A 160 -20.92 -5.50 6.51
CA LEU A 160 -20.01 -5.57 7.64
C LEU A 160 -19.26 -4.25 7.85
N ASP A 161 -18.68 -3.71 6.78
CA ASP A 161 -17.94 -2.44 6.84
C ASP A 161 -18.83 -1.28 7.26
N CYS A 162 -20.07 -1.25 6.77
CA CYS A 162 -21.05 -0.19 7.05
C CYS A 162 -21.94 -0.50 8.26
N ALA A 163 -21.61 -1.52 9.07
CA ALA A 163 -22.31 -1.78 10.31
C ALA A 163 -22.16 -0.60 11.28
N ALA A 164 -20.94 -0.04 11.37
CA ALA A 164 -20.68 1.18 12.12
C ALA A 164 -21.23 2.41 11.37
N ASP A 165 -21.85 3.33 12.10
CA ASP A 165 -22.45 4.54 11.52
C ASP A 165 -21.41 5.46 10.87
N ALA A 166 -20.22 5.58 11.46
CA ALA A 166 -19.14 6.38 10.88
C ALA A 166 -18.77 5.86 9.47
N ASN A 167 -18.66 4.55 9.31
CA ASN A 167 -18.31 3.92 8.05
C ASN A 167 -19.46 4.00 7.03
N PHE A 168 -20.72 3.85 7.48
CA PHE A 168 -21.86 4.05 6.58
C PHE A 168 -21.93 5.50 6.08
N ALA A 169 -21.69 6.47 6.98
CA ALA A 169 -21.66 7.88 6.61
C ALA A 169 -20.52 8.18 5.63
N ASP A 170 -19.32 7.65 5.89
CA ASP A 170 -18.18 7.76 4.99
C ASP A 170 -18.48 7.15 3.60
N MET A 171 -19.09 5.97 3.56
CA MET A 171 -19.40 5.29 2.30
C MET A 171 -20.49 6.00 1.49
N TYR A 172 -21.61 6.39 2.11
CA TYR A 172 -22.83 6.78 1.38
C TYR A 172 -23.24 8.25 1.54
N LEU A 173 -22.74 8.94 2.56
CA LEU A 173 -23.15 10.30 2.92
C LEU A 173 -22.00 11.30 2.85
N HIS A 174 -20.79 10.89 2.45
CA HIS A 174 -19.63 11.76 2.44
C HIS A 174 -19.79 12.87 1.38
N PRO A 175 -19.65 14.16 1.77
CA PRO A 175 -19.98 15.27 0.88
C PRO A 175 -18.92 15.56 -0.19
N GLN A 176 -17.70 15.08 0.01
CA GLN A 176 -16.55 15.36 -0.86
C GLN A 176 -15.76 14.07 -1.10
N GLU A 177 -15.88 13.51 -2.30
CA GLU A 177 -15.15 12.31 -2.71
C GLU A 177 -14.75 12.42 -4.18
N THR A 178 -13.49 12.08 -4.48
CA THR A 178 -12.99 11.92 -5.84
C THR A 178 -12.50 10.49 -6.04
N SER A 179 -13.19 9.72 -6.85
CA SER A 179 -12.73 8.41 -7.32
C SER A 179 -11.99 8.53 -8.65
N TYR A 180 -11.26 7.49 -9.04
CA TYR A 180 -10.41 7.45 -10.23
C TYR A 180 -10.65 6.19 -11.04
N ASN A 181 -10.47 6.27 -12.36
CA ASN A 181 -10.05 5.12 -13.17
C ASN A 181 -8.53 5.19 -13.39
N LEU A 182 -7.92 4.18 -14.03
CA LEU A 182 -6.47 4.20 -14.24
C LEU A 182 -5.97 5.39 -15.06
N GLU A 183 -6.72 5.84 -16.06
CA GLU A 183 -6.35 7.01 -16.87
C GLU A 183 -6.26 8.27 -15.99
N ARG A 184 -7.31 8.56 -15.22
CA ARG A 184 -7.35 9.70 -14.30
C ARG A 184 -6.34 9.56 -13.17
N LEU A 185 -6.08 8.34 -12.71
CA LEU A 185 -5.04 8.06 -11.72
C LEU A 185 -3.67 8.44 -12.25
N MET A 186 -3.32 8.05 -13.47
CA MET A 186 -2.01 8.38 -14.06
C MET A 186 -1.88 9.89 -14.33
N ALA A 187 -2.97 10.56 -14.73
CA ALA A 187 -2.99 12.02 -14.85
C ALA A 187 -2.80 12.72 -13.48
N PHE A 188 -3.43 12.18 -12.43
CA PHE A 188 -3.25 12.64 -11.05
C PHE A 188 -1.80 12.50 -10.60
N VAL A 189 -1.17 11.34 -10.82
CA VAL A 189 0.25 11.11 -10.51
C VAL A 189 1.15 12.08 -11.26
N ALA A 190 0.91 12.29 -12.56
CA ALA A 190 1.68 13.22 -13.39
C ALA A 190 1.52 14.70 -12.98
N SER A 191 0.52 15.04 -12.16
CA SER A 191 0.34 16.40 -11.62
C SER A 191 1.39 16.77 -10.56
N ALA A 192 2.19 15.80 -10.11
CA ALA A 192 3.33 15.99 -9.24
C ALA A 192 4.60 15.40 -9.90
N ASP A 193 5.76 15.95 -9.54
CA ASP A 193 7.08 15.45 -9.98
C ASP A 193 7.44 14.15 -9.25
N LEU A 194 6.64 13.10 -9.50
CA LEU A 194 6.75 11.77 -8.91
C LEU A 194 6.67 10.69 -9.99
N GLN A 195 7.34 9.57 -9.75
CA GLN A 195 7.34 8.40 -10.62
C GLN A 195 6.43 7.32 -10.02
N PHE A 196 5.63 6.67 -10.84
CA PHE A 196 4.84 5.51 -10.41
C PHE A 196 5.78 4.32 -10.17
N ALA A 197 5.87 3.87 -8.92
CA ALA A 197 6.75 2.77 -8.54
C ALA A 197 6.08 1.39 -8.69
N GLY A 198 4.77 1.32 -8.48
CA GLY A 198 3.99 0.08 -8.61
C GLY A 198 2.81 0.02 -7.66
N PHE A 199 1.90 -0.93 -7.90
CA PHE A 199 0.82 -1.25 -6.95
C PHE A 199 1.36 -2.02 -5.74
N SER A 200 0.74 -1.84 -4.56
CA SER A 200 1.07 -2.61 -3.36
C SER A 200 0.71 -4.09 -3.50
N ASN A 201 -0.28 -4.39 -4.34
CA ASN A 201 -0.88 -5.70 -4.57
C ASN A 201 -0.75 -6.12 -6.05
N PRO A 202 0.48 -6.28 -6.59
CA PRO A 202 0.71 -6.53 -8.01
C PRO A 202 -0.03 -7.77 -8.57
N GLN A 203 -0.32 -8.77 -7.73
CA GLN A 203 -1.08 -9.97 -8.08
C GLN A 203 -2.54 -9.67 -8.48
N VAL A 204 -3.14 -8.60 -7.94
CA VAL A 204 -4.49 -8.16 -8.37
C VAL A 204 -4.47 -7.71 -9.82
N TRP A 205 -3.34 -7.16 -10.26
CA TRP A 205 -3.11 -6.59 -11.59
C TRP A 205 -2.57 -7.59 -12.61
N ASP A 206 -2.48 -8.88 -12.26
CA ASP A 206 -2.11 -9.95 -13.18
C ASP A 206 -3.35 -10.46 -13.95
N PRO A 207 -3.39 -10.32 -15.30
CA PRO A 207 -4.50 -10.83 -16.11
C PRO A 207 -4.68 -12.35 -16.01
N ALA A 208 -3.68 -13.13 -15.60
CA ALA A 208 -3.79 -14.58 -15.43
C ALA A 208 -4.84 -14.99 -14.38
N ARG A 209 -5.24 -14.07 -13.49
CA ARG A 209 -6.34 -14.27 -12.54
C ARG A 209 -7.72 -14.32 -13.20
N LEU A 210 -7.87 -13.68 -14.36
CA LEU A 210 -9.15 -13.46 -15.03
C LEU A 210 -9.24 -14.15 -16.40
N LEU A 211 -8.10 -14.34 -17.04
CA LEU A 211 -7.98 -14.82 -18.42
C LEU A 211 -7.12 -16.08 -18.50
N GLN A 212 -7.39 -16.90 -19.50
CA GLN A 212 -6.64 -18.12 -19.80
C GLN A 212 -6.51 -18.31 -21.32
N GLY A 213 -5.55 -19.14 -21.74
CA GLY A 213 -5.30 -19.46 -23.16
C GLY A 213 -4.97 -18.23 -24.00
N GLU A 214 -5.51 -18.18 -25.22
CA GLU A 214 -5.20 -17.12 -26.19
C GLU A 214 -5.52 -15.70 -25.67
N LEU A 215 -6.57 -15.53 -24.86
CA LEU A 215 -6.90 -14.22 -24.28
C LEU A 215 -5.83 -13.76 -23.28
N LEU A 216 -5.27 -14.67 -22.50
CA LEU A 216 -4.18 -14.38 -21.58
C LEU A 216 -2.89 -14.02 -22.34
N GLU A 217 -2.56 -14.78 -23.39
CA GLU A 217 -1.39 -14.49 -24.23
C GLU A 217 -1.48 -13.08 -24.84
N ARG A 218 -2.67 -12.71 -25.35
CA ARG A 218 -2.95 -11.36 -25.87
C ARG A 218 -2.83 -10.30 -24.77
N ALA A 219 -3.35 -10.55 -23.57
CA ALA A 219 -3.25 -9.62 -22.44
C ALA A 219 -1.79 -9.42 -21.97
N GLN A 220 -1.00 -10.49 -21.95
CA GLN A 220 0.42 -10.44 -21.59
C GLN A 220 1.26 -9.69 -22.62
N ALA A 221 0.85 -9.70 -23.90
CA ALA A 221 1.50 -8.93 -24.95
C ALA A 221 1.24 -7.40 -24.87
N LEU A 222 0.26 -6.94 -24.08
CA LEU A 222 -0.02 -5.52 -23.91
C LEU A 222 1.10 -4.81 -23.11
N PRO A 223 1.36 -3.51 -23.41
CA PRO A 223 2.15 -2.65 -22.54
C PRO A 223 1.59 -2.62 -21.10
N PRO A 224 2.43 -2.40 -20.06
CA PRO A 224 2.01 -2.51 -18.66
C PRO A 224 0.76 -1.71 -18.30
N LEU A 225 0.67 -0.44 -18.70
CA LEU A 225 -0.50 0.39 -18.39
C LEU A 225 -1.78 -0.14 -19.05
N GLN A 226 -1.71 -0.58 -20.31
CA GLN A 226 -2.86 -1.15 -21.02
C GLN A 226 -3.29 -2.49 -20.42
N ARG A 227 -2.33 -3.27 -19.92
CA ARG A 227 -2.63 -4.52 -19.19
C ARG A 227 -3.38 -4.23 -17.89
N TRP A 228 -2.98 -3.20 -17.14
CA TRP A 228 -3.69 -2.80 -15.93
C TRP A 228 -5.09 -2.26 -16.24
N GLN A 229 -5.23 -1.46 -17.29
CA GLN A 229 -6.54 -0.98 -17.77
C GLN A 229 -7.46 -2.15 -18.15
N LEU A 230 -6.94 -3.15 -18.85
CA LEU A 230 -7.69 -4.36 -19.14
C LEU A 230 -8.15 -5.09 -17.86
N VAL A 231 -7.29 -5.18 -16.83
CA VAL A 231 -7.68 -5.79 -15.57
C VAL A 231 -8.75 -4.95 -14.85
N GLU A 232 -8.61 -3.63 -14.81
CA GLU A 232 -9.63 -2.72 -14.24
C GLU A 232 -10.99 -2.91 -14.94
N ASP A 233 -11.01 -3.00 -16.27
CA ASP A 233 -12.23 -3.18 -17.04
C ASP A 233 -12.89 -4.56 -16.83
N LEU A 234 -12.07 -5.59 -16.59
CA LEU A 234 -12.54 -6.97 -16.38
C LEU A 234 -12.87 -7.30 -14.91
N ASP A 235 -12.37 -6.52 -13.97
CA ASP A 235 -12.56 -6.70 -12.54
C ASP A 235 -13.26 -5.49 -11.89
N PRO A 236 -14.61 -5.45 -11.96
CA PRO A 236 -15.38 -4.38 -11.35
C PRO A 236 -15.40 -4.47 -9.81
N ASP A 237 -14.70 -5.43 -9.18
CA ASP A 237 -14.61 -5.51 -7.72
C ASP A 237 -13.43 -4.68 -7.15
N ILE A 238 -12.57 -4.12 -8.01
CA ILE A 238 -11.50 -3.20 -7.60
C ILE A 238 -12.11 -1.87 -7.14
N SER A 239 -12.29 -1.74 -5.83
CA SER A 239 -12.92 -0.56 -5.19
C SER A 239 -11.93 0.55 -4.82
N HIS A 240 -10.63 0.28 -4.92
CA HIS A 240 -9.57 1.22 -4.59
C HIS A 240 -8.27 0.84 -5.30
N PHE A 241 -7.41 1.83 -5.48
CA PHE A 241 -6.00 1.65 -5.82
C PHE A 241 -5.16 1.80 -4.56
N GLU A 242 -4.18 0.92 -4.41
CA GLU A 242 -3.14 1.06 -3.40
C GLU A 242 -1.79 0.89 -4.09
N PHE A 243 -0.93 1.91 -3.99
CA PHE A 243 0.26 2.03 -4.83
C PHE A 243 1.33 2.92 -4.20
N PHE A 244 2.54 2.78 -4.73
CA PHE A 244 3.69 3.57 -4.36
C PHE A 244 4.08 4.53 -5.49
N LEU A 245 4.41 5.75 -5.08
CA LEU A 245 5.10 6.74 -5.88
C LEU A 245 6.50 6.94 -5.34
N ALA A 246 7.42 7.37 -6.19
CA ALA A 246 8.80 7.66 -5.81
C ALA A 246 9.21 9.07 -6.24
N ARG A 247 9.98 9.74 -5.39
CA ARG A 247 10.67 10.96 -5.80
C ARG A 247 11.94 10.60 -6.57
N ALA A 248 12.12 11.13 -7.77
CA ALA A 248 13.33 10.87 -8.54
C ALA A 248 14.61 11.37 -7.83
N PRO A 249 15.76 10.70 -8.02
CA PRO A 249 15.93 9.46 -8.76
C PRO A 249 15.54 8.24 -7.91
N LEU A 250 14.76 7.31 -8.49
CA LEU A 250 14.57 5.97 -7.94
C LEU A 250 15.54 5.01 -8.64
N THR A 251 16.56 4.54 -7.92
CA THR A 251 17.51 3.58 -8.48
C THR A 251 16.91 2.18 -8.45
N GLN A 252 16.66 1.60 -9.63
CA GLN A 252 16.24 0.22 -9.78
C GLN A 252 17.46 -0.67 -10.08
N HIS A 253 17.63 -1.74 -9.33
CA HIS A 253 18.67 -2.73 -9.57
C HIS A 253 18.07 -3.99 -10.19
N ARG A 254 18.64 -4.42 -11.31
CA ARG A 254 18.34 -5.72 -11.91
C ARG A 254 19.41 -6.71 -11.50
N TRP A 255 18.97 -7.84 -10.97
CA TRP A 255 19.86 -8.90 -10.48
C TRP A 255 20.06 -10.01 -11.52
N ASP A 256 20.09 -9.64 -12.81
CA ASP A 256 20.19 -10.58 -13.92
C ASP A 256 21.62 -11.08 -14.15
N ASP A 257 22.62 -10.37 -13.63
CA ASP A 257 24.03 -10.77 -13.68
C ASP A 257 24.47 -11.42 -12.36
N ASP A 258 25.03 -12.64 -12.44
CA ASP A 258 25.43 -13.40 -11.26
C ASP A 258 26.54 -12.71 -10.48
N ARG A 259 27.47 -12.00 -11.13
CA ARG A 259 28.52 -11.27 -10.42
C ARG A 259 27.94 -10.11 -9.60
N ALA A 260 27.02 -9.34 -10.19
CA ALA A 260 26.33 -8.27 -9.49
C ALA A 260 25.50 -8.80 -8.32
N LEU A 261 24.76 -9.89 -8.53
CA LEU A 261 23.98 -10.57 -7.48
C LEU A 261 24.87 -11.05 -6.33
N LEU A 262 25.97 -11.73 -6.64
CA LEU A 262 26.88 -12.27 -5.61
C LEU A 262 27.70 -11.18 -4.91
N ALA A 263 27.89 -10.02 -5.53
CA ALA A 263 28.53 -8.87 -4.93
C ALA A 263 27.59 -8.04 -4.03
N ALA A 264 26.28 -8.23 -4.15
CA ALA A 264 25.28 -7.59 -3.30
C ALA A 264 25.30 -8.18 -1.89
N SER A 265 24.95 -7.36 -0.90
CA SER A 265 24.53 -7.85 0.41
C SER A 265 23.03 -8.14 0.39
N GLY A 266 22.55 -8.80 1.43
CA GLY A 266 21.12 -9.04 1.57
C GLY A 266 20.67 -9.04 3.01
N VAL A 267 19.36 -9.00 3.16
CA VAL A 267 18.67 -9.16 4.44
C VAL A 267 17.48 -10.09 4.24
N ARG A 268 17.12 -10.83 5.29
CA ARG A 268 15.87 -11.57 5.29
C ARG A 268 14.69 -10.60 5.26
N ASN A 269 13.70 -10.92 4.44
CA ASN A 269 12.40 -10.25 4.52
C ASN A 269 11.80 -10.48 5.91
N ARG A 270 11.53 -9.38 6.62
CA ARG A 270 11.02 -9.44 8.00
C ARG A 270 9.54 -9.81 8.06
N CYS A 271 8.82 -9.73 6.94
CA CYS A 271 7.42 -10.12 6.80
C CYS A 271 7.27 -11.61 6.47
N LEU A 272 8.01 -12.46 7.19
CA LEU A 272 7.92 -13.91 7.09
C LEU A 272 7.58 -14.48 8.47
N TRP A 273 6.63 -15.40 8.53
CA TRP A 273 6.22 -16.06 9.77
C TRP A 273 6.71 -17.50 9.82
N GLY A 274 7.08 -17.97 11.01
CA GLY A 274 7.64 -19.31 11.22
C GLY A 274 9.18 -19.38 11.13
N TRP A 275 9.86 -18.26 10.90
CA TRP A 275 11.33 -18.21 10.92
C TRP A 275 11.89 -18.41 12.35
N PRO A 276 12.97 -19.19 12.54
CA PRO A 276 13.70 -19.98 11.53
C PRO A 276 13.06 -21.36 11.26
N GLY A 277 12.84 -21.69 9.99
CA GLY A 277 12.23 -22.96 9.55
C GLY A 277 12.16 -23.08 8.03
N GLN A 278 11.87 -24.29 7.52
CA GLN A 278 11.63 -24.50 6.09
C GLN A 278 10.17 -24.20 5.71
N ALA A 279 9.22 -24.55 6.58
CA ALA A 279 7.81 -24.23 6.40
C ALA A 279 7.53 -22.85 7.00
N LEU A 280 7.29 -21.87 6.13
CA LEU A 280 7.02 -20.47 6.48
C LEU A 280 5.63 -20.06 6.00
N LEU A 281 5.21 -18.88 6.45
CA LEU A 281 4.21 -18.10 5.73
C LEU A 281 4.90 -16.88 5.10
N ASP A 282 4.61 -16.62 3.83
CA ASP A 282 5.10 -15.45 3.11
C ASP A 282 4.41 -14.16 3.56
N SER A 283 4.75 -13.01 2.95
CA SER A 283 4.19 -11.69 3.29
C SER A 283 2.66 -11.59 3.18
N ASP A 284 2.05 -12.49 2.40
CA ASP A 284 0.61 -12.57 2.15
C ASP A 284 -0.05 -13.66 3.02
N MET A 285 0.68 -14.19 4.02
CA MET A 285 0.29 -15.29 4.91
C MET A 285 0.03 -16.62 4.16
N ALA A 286 0.53 -16.77 2.94
CA ALA A 286 0.42 -18.01 2.18
C ALA A 286 1.53 -19.00 2.57
N PRO A 287 1.26 -20.32 2.55
CA PRO A 287 2.30 -21.32 2.80
C PRO A 287 3.47 -21.18 1.83
N LEU A 288 4.69 -21.17 2.38
CA LEU A 288 5.94 -21.08 1.62
C LEU A 288 6.94 -22.10 2.16
N ASP A 289 7.38 -23.01 1.30
CA ASP A 289 8.41 -24.00 1.63
C ASP A 289 9.78 -23.57 1.08
N LEU A 290 10.74 -23.39 1.98
CA LEU A 290 12.14 -23.17 1.65
C LEU A 290 12.86 -24.48 1.41
N SER A 291 13.69 -24.52 0.37
CA SER A 291 14.65 -25.62 0.19
C SER A 291 15.66 -25.66 1.34
N SER A 292 16.30 -26.81 1.53
CA SER A 292 17.36 -26.94 2.53
C SER A 292 18.55 -26.02 2.21
N GLU A 293 18.88 -25.82 0.94
CA GLU A 293 19.84 -24.80 0.53
C GLU A 293 19.34 -23.38 0.83
N GLY A 294 18.08 -23.07 0.53
CA GLY A 294 17.50 -21.76 0.81
C GLY A 294 17.61 -21.38 2.30
N LEU A 295 17.25 -22.31 3.19
CA LEU A 295 17.40 -22.14 4.63
C LEU A 295 18.87 -21.94 5.04
N ALA A 296 19.79 -22.74 4.50
CA ALA A 296 21.22 -22.64 4.81
C ALA A 296 21.81 -21.28 4.40
N LEU A 297 21.42 -20.76 3.22
CA LEU A 297 21.84 -19.44 2.75
C LEU A 297 21.35 -18.34 3.68
N MET A 298 20.05 -18.35 4.02
CA MET A 298 19.47 -17.32 4.90
C MET A 298 20.03 -17.37 6.32
N GLN A 299 20.33 -18.56 6.86
CA GLN A 299 21.00 -18.69 8.16
C GLN A 299 22.43 -18.16 8.12
N ALA A 300 23.19 -18.46 7.07
CA ALA A 300 24.54 -17.93 6.90
C ALA A 300 24.52 -16.40 6.77
N LEU A 301 23.53 -15.85 6.06
CA LEU A 301 23.33 -14.41 5.93
C LEU A 301 23.06 -13.72 7.27
N GLU A 302 22.19 -14.27 8.12
CA GLU A 302 21.88 -13.68 9.44
C GLU A 302 23.04 -13.78 10.44
N GLN A 303 23.92 -14.78 10.28
CA GLN A 303 25.11 -14.96 11.12
C GLN A 303 26.30 -14.09 10.66
N ALA A 304 26.31 -13.68 9.39
CA ALA A 304 27.37 -12.86 8.84
C ALA A 304 27.27 -11.39 9.31
N PRO A 305 28.40 -10.64 9.37
CA PRO A 305 28.36 -9.21 9.60
C PRO A 305 27.45 -8.49 8.59
N CYS A 306 26.76 -7.44 9.04
CA CYS A 306 25.89 -6.62 8.19
C CYS A 306 26.67 -6.09 6.97
N GLY A 307 26.09 -6.18 5.77
CA GLY A 307 26.73 -5.79 4.52
C GLY A 307 27.66 -6.83 3.91
N THR A 308 27.76 -8.04 4.46
CA THR A 308 28.50 -9.14 3.83
C THR A 308 27.88 -9.50 2.48
N ALA A 309 28.71 -9.58 1.44
CA ALA A 309 28.26 -9.96 0.11
C ALA A 309 27.85 -11.45 0.06
N LEU A 310 26.84 -11.80 -0.72
CA LEU A 310 26.33 -13.17 -0.81
C LEU A 310 27.42 -14.17 -1.22
N GLY A 311 28.26 -13.82 -2.19
CA GLY A 311 29.36 -14.67 -2.63
C GLY A 311 30.47 -14.88 -1.59
N ALA A 312 30.50 -14.08 -0.52
CA ALA A 312 31.46 -14.19 0.57
C ALA A 312 30.93 -14.99 1.78
N LEU A 313 29.69 -15.49 1.72
CA LEU A 313 29.12 -16.31 2.80
C LEU A 313 29.86 -17.66 2.90
N PRO A 314 30.14 -18.16 4.12
CA PRO A 314 30.99 -19.33 4.34
C PRO A 314 30.24 -20.67 4.11
N LEU A 315 29.58 -20.81 2.95
CA LEU A 315 28.80 -22.00 2.59
C LEU A 315 29.62 -23.05 1.81
N GLY A 316 30.75 -22.63 1.22
CA GLY A 316 31.60 -23.50 0.39
C GLY A 316 30.97 -23.94 -0.93
N TRP A 317 29.92 -23.25 -1.39
CA TRP A 317 29.22 -23.57 -2.63
C TRP A 317 29.89 -22.95 -3.85
N PRO A 318 29.81 -23.58 -5.03
CA PRO A 318 30.16 -22.93 -6.30
C PRO A 318 29.30 -21.67 -6.56
N GLU A 319 29.88 -20.65 -7.22
CA GLU A 319 29.19 -19.38 -7.51
C GLU A 319 27.84 -19.58 -8.21
N GLY A 320 27.76 -20.46 -9.20
CA GLY A 320 26.51 -20.73 -9.93
C GLY A 320 25.40 -21.33 -9.04
N GLN A 321 25.76 -22.16 -8.06
CA GLN A 321 24.80 -22.68 -7.08
C GLN A 321 24.33 -21.55 -6.15
N MET A 322 25.25 -20.73 -5.66
CA MET A 322 24.92 -19.58 -4.81
C MET A 322 23.97 -18.61 -5.52
N ALA A 323 24.26 -18.28 -6.77
CA ALA A 323 23.43 -17.38 -7.57
C ALA A 323 22.03 -17.96 -7.84
N LEU A 324 21.95 -19.26 -8.18
CA LEU A 324 20.67 -19.94 -8.39
C LEU A 324 19.79 -19.91 -7.13
N VAL A 325 20.34 -20.29 -5.98
CA VAL A 325 19.59 -20.30 -4.71
C VAL A 325 19.20 -18.88 -4.28
N ALA A 326 20.10 -17.90 -4.45
CA ALA A 326 19.79 -16.50 -4.14
C ALA A 326 18.66 -15.95 -5.02
N ARG A 327 18.60 -16.28 -6.31
CA ARG A 327 17.49 -15.91 -7.21
C ARG A 327 16.18 -16.56 -6.77
N GLN A 328 16.19 -17.85 -6.45
CA GLN A 328 15.00 -18.54 -5.96
C GLN A 328 14.45 -17.85 -4.69
N LEU A 329 15.31 -17.50 -3.74
CA LEU A 329 14.92 -16.78 -2.53
C LEU A 329 14.44 -15.36 -2.80
N LEU A 330 15.01 -14.68 -3.81
CA LEU A 330 14.57 -13.36 -4.25
C LEU A 330 13.17 -13.43 -4.88
N ASP A 331 12.93 -14.39 -5.77
CA ASP A 331 11.64 -14.62 -6.43
C ASP A 331 10.55 -15.00 -5.41
N GLN A 332 10.92 -15.79 -4.39
CA GLN A 332 10.05 -16.11 -3.24
C GLN A 332 9.88 -14.95 -2.25
N ARG A 333 10.51 -13.78 -2.49
CA ARG A 333 10.51 -12.61 -1.60
C ARG A 333 11.02 -12.91 -0.17
N VAL A 334 11.90 -13.90 -0.02
CA VAL A 334 12.54 -14.26 1.25
C VAL A 334 13.82 -13.48 1.48
N LEU A 335 14.57 -13.26 0.40
CA LEU A 335 15.80 -12.48 0.38
C LEU A 335 15.52 -11.11 -0.24
N LEU A 336 15.89 -10.04 0.47
CA LEU A 336 15.93 -8.69 -0.06
C LEU A 336 17.39 -8.30 -0.28
N LEU A 337 17.70 -7.76 -1.45
CA LEU A 337 19.07 -7.44 -1.84
C LEU A 337 19.36 -5.95 -1.69
N GLU A 338 20.56 -5.66 -1.22
CA GLU A 338 21.10 -4.30 -1.13
C GLU A 338 22.33 -4.20 -2.04
N PRO A 339 22.37 -3.20 -2.95
CA PRO A 339 23.53 -2.98 -3.79
C PRO A 339 24.75 -2.63 -2.93
N ARG A 340 25.93 -3.02 -3.40
CA ARG A 340 27.19 -2.69 -2.73
C ARG A 340 27.33 -1.17 -2.66
N GLN A 341 27.40 -0.62 -1.44
CA GLN A 341 27.66 0.81 -1.23
C GLN A 341 28.98 1.17 -1.93
N GLY A 342 28.89 1.93 -3.04
CA GLY A 342 30.03 2.32 -3.87
C GLY A 342 29.91 2.04 -5.36
N SER A 343 28.87 1.34 -5.85
CA SER A 343 28.60 1.20 -7.30
C SER A 343 27.40 2.04 -7.73
N ALA A 344 27.46 3.35 -7.53
CA ALA A 344 26.72 4.27 -8.38
C ALA A 344 27.63 4.55 -9.58
N ALA A 345 27.33 3.93 -10.72
CA ALA A 345 27.91 4.28 -12.02
C ALA A 345 26.88 5.07 -12.81
#